data_AF-A0A662ST96-F1
#
_entry.id   AF-A0A662ST96-F1
#
_cell.length_a   1.000
_cell.length_b   1.000
_cell.length_c   1.000
_cell.angle_alpha   90.00
_cell.angle_beta   90.00
_cell.angle_gamma   90.00
#
_symmetry.space_group_name_H-M   'P 1'
#
loop_
_entity.id
_entity.type
_entity.pdbx_description
1 polymer ?
#
loop_
_entity_poly.entity_id
_entity_poly.type
_entity_poly.pdbx_seq_one_letter_code
_entity_poly.pdbx_strand_id
1 'polypeptide(L)'
;MEEVYVKSVLNKHKRRDSWFLDDYSVNPYRMCELNCIYCYIRGSRYGGRGGLAAKVNAPAVLERELRRRARRGEYGFIALSSATEPWMPSEEKYQLTRRCLEVISRFRFPVHCLTKSTLSLRDLDLL
;
A
#
# COMPACT_ATOMS: atom_id res chain seq x y z
N MET A 1 -7.72 -10.13 -12.56
CA MET A 1 -6.49 -9.48 -12.08
C MET A 1 -5.39 -10.54 -11.97
N GLU A 2 -4.17 -10.25 -12.40
CA GLU A 2 -3.02 -11.16 -12.28
C GLU A 2 -2.62 -11.29 -10.80
N GLU A 3 -2.32 -12.50 -10.32
CA GLU A 3 -1.76 -12.71 -8.98
C GLU A 3 -0.25 -12.85 -9.07
N VAL A 4 0.47 -12.05 -8.29
CA VAL A 4 1.94 -12.02 -8.32
C VAL A 4 2.53 -12.18 -6.92
N TYR A 5 3.71 -12.79 -6.88
CA TYR A 5 4.48 -12.94 -5.65
C TYR A 5 5.69 -12.01 -5.69
N VAL A 6 5.88 -11.24 -4.61
CA VAL A 6 6.97 -10.26 -4.52
C VAL A 6 7.95 -10.61 -3.41
N LYS A 7 9.21 -10.18 -3.57
CA LYS A 7 10.25 -10.35 -2.55
C LYS A 7 10.25 -9.23 -1.51
N SER A 8 9.72 -8.05 -1.88
CA SER A 8 9.66 -6.84 -1.04
C SER A 8 8.39 -6.05 -1.40
N VAL A 9 7.82 -5.35 -0.40
CA VAL A 9 6.65 -4.48 -0.61
C VAL A 9 6.78 -3.12 0.08
N LEU A 10 7.59 -3.02 1.14
CA LEU A 10 7.89 -1.79 1.86
C LEU A 10 9.05 -1.03 1.21
N ASN A 11 8.74 0.11 0.60
CA ASN A 11 9.73 1.02 0.06
C ASN A 11 10.06 2.12 1.08
N LYS A 12 11.35 2.32 1.38
CA LYS A 12 11.82 3.45 2.23
C LYS A 12 12.17 4.64 1.34
N HIS A 13 11.65 5.82 1.66
CA HIS A 13 12.00 7.04 0.94
C HIS A 13 13.42 7.50 1.28
N LYS A 14 14.09 8.12 0.30
CA LYS A 14 15.44 8.68 0.51
C LYS A 14 15.41 9.89 1.46
N ARG A 15 14.30 10.63 1.42
CA ARG A 15 13.99 11.78 2.27
C ARG A 15 12.51 11.67 2.62
N ARG A 16 12.14 12.15 3.81
CA ARG A 16 10.74 12.27 4.22
C ARG A 16 10.01 13.19 3.24
N ASP A 17 8.83 12.77 2.80
CA ASP A 17 8.01 13.63 1.95
C ASP A 17 7.62 14.90 2.72
N SER A 18 7.68 16.07 2.08
CA SER A 18 7.44 17.34 2.78
C SER A 18 5.96 17.69 2.93
N TRP A 19 5.09 17.07 2.14
CA TRP A 19 3.66 17.36 2.10
C TRP A 19 2.88 16.38 2.97
N PHE A 20 3.15 15.09 2.78
CA PHE A 20 2.44 14.00 3.43
C PHE A 20 3.23 13.39 4.60
N LEU A 21 4.48 13.84 4.80
CA LEU A 21 5.33 13.47 5.93
C LEU A 21 5.59 11.96 6.03
N ASP A 22 5.48 11.21 4.93
CA ASP A 22 5.76 9.79 4.86
C ASP A 22 7.26 9.47 4.72
N ASP A 23 7.64 8.38 5.38
CA ASP A 23 8.98 7.80 5.37
C ASP A 23 9.02 6.50 4.56
N TYR A 24 7.85 5.87 4.41
CA TYR A 24 7.66 4.61 3.72
C TYR A 24 6.43 4.63 2.80
N SER A 25 6.47 3.81 1.76
CA SER A 25 5.32 3.51 0.93
C SER A 25 5.14 2.00 0.76
N VAL A 26 3.88 1.57 0.73
CA VAL A 26 3.50 0.18 0.51
C VAL A 26 2.40 0.16 -0.54
N ASN A 27 2.55 -0.62 -1.60
CA ASN A 27 1.54 -0.75 -2.65
C ASN A 27 1.18 -2.23 -2.82
N PRO A 28 0.06 -2.73 -2.26
CA PRO A 28 -0.36 -4.12 -2.38
C PRO A 28 -0.78 -4.51 -3.82
N TYR A 29 -1.13 -3.52 -4.63
CA TYR A 29 -1.55 -3.70 -6.02
C TYR A 29 -0.56 -3.08 -7.00
N ARG A 30 -0.73 -3.41 -8.28
CA ARG A 30 -0.10 -2.76 -9.43
C ARG A 30 -1.22 -2.31 -10.38
N MET A 31 -1.14 -1.06 -10.85
CA MET A 31 -2.23 -0.37 -11.53
C MET A 31 -3.49 -0.27 -10.66
N CYS A 32 -4.56 0.32 -11.20
CA CYS A 32 -5.78 0.62 -10.47
C CYS A 32 -7.00 0.48 -11.39
N GLU A 33 -8.07 -0.13 -10.88
CA GLU A 33 -9.33 -0.36 -11.60
C GLU A 33 -10.15 0.92 -11.80
N LEU A 34 -9.90 1.98 -11.01
CA LEU A 34 -10.62 3.25 -11.15
C LEU A 34 -10.31 3.99 -12.46
N ASN A 35 -9.22 3.64 -13.15
CA ASN A 35 -8.84 4.13 -14.47
C ASN A 35 -9.01 5.66 -14.69
N CYS A 36 -8.69 6.47 -13.67
CA CYS A 36 -8.90 7.92 -13.74
C CYS A 36 -8.16 8.55 -14.93
N ILE A 37 -8.82 9.41 -15.70
CA ILE A 37 -8.24 10.07 -16.88
C ILE A 37 -7.02 10.94 -16.55
N TYR A 38 -6.98 11.48 -15.32
CA TYR A 38 -5.93 12.35 -14.79
C TYR A 38 -4.92 11.62 -13.90
N CYS A 39 -4.86 10.28 -13.97
CA CYS A 39 -4.01 9.49 -13.09
C CYS A 39 -2.52 9.75 -13.33
N TYR A 40 -1.85 10.35 -12.33
CA TYR A 40 -0.42 10.68 -12.40
C TYR A 40 0.47 9.44 -12.62
N ILE A 41 -0.01 8.25 -12.23
CA ILE A 41 0.75 7.01 -12.32
C ILE A 41 1.14 6.68 -13.74
N ARG A 42 0.30 7.03 -14.74
CA ARG A 42 0.54 6.73 -16.17
C ARG A 42 1.88 7.26 -16.67
N GLY A 43 2.35 8.41 -16.16
CA GLY A 43 3.65 9.01 -16.50
C GLY A 43 4.75 8.74 -15.47
N SER A 44 4.48 7.93 -14.44
CA SER A 44 5.41 7.66 -13.34
C SER A 44 6.14 6.34 -13.53
N ARG A 45 7.17 6.10 -12.71
CA ARG A 45 7.87 4.79 -12.64
C ARG A 45 6.98 3.61 -12.23
N TYR A 46 5.81 3.89 -11.65
CA TYR A 46 4.84 2.89 -11.21
C TYR A 46 3.82 2.55 -12.33
N GLY A 47 3.77 3.35 -13.39
CA GLY A 47 2.93 3.13 -14.56
C GLY A 47 3.67 2.50 -15.74
N GLY A 48 2.93 2.19 -16.80
CA GLY A 48 3.47 1.79 -18.10
C GLY A 48 4.11 0.41 -18.21
N ARG A 49 4.19 -0.38 -17.12
CA ARG A 49 4.73 -1.76 -17.14
C ARG A 49 3.78 -2.75 -16.48
N GLY A 50 3.34 -3.74 -17.26
CA GLY A 50 2.46 -4.81 -16.80
C GLY A 50 1.00 -4.39 -16.59
N GLY A 51 0.10 -5.37 -16.51
CA GLY A 51 -1.31 -5.15 -16.25
C GLY A 51 -1.65 -5.00 -14.77
N LEU A 52 -2.94 -4.89 -14.49
CA LEU A 52 -3.50 -4.94 -13.15
C LEU A 52 -3.10 -6.23 -12.43
N ALA A 53 -2.48 -6.09 -11.25
CA ALA A 53 -2.04 -7.24 -10.46
C ALA A 53 -2.22 -7.06 -8.96
N ALA A 54 -2.46 -8.17 -8.27
CA ALA A 54 -2.50 -8.30 -6.82
C ALA A 54 -1.22 -8.97 -6.32
N LYS A 55 -0.49 -8.32 -5.41
CA LYS A 55 0.66 -8.91 -4.74
C LYS A 55 0.15 -9.77 -3.58
N VAL A 56 -0.28 -10.99 -3.87
CA VAL A 56 -1.05 -11.82 -2.94
C VAL A 56 -0.30 -12.15 -1.64
N ASN A 57 1.04 -12.12 -1.66
CA ASN A 57 1.89 -12.32 -0.49
C ASN A 57 2.31 -11.01 0.21
N ALA A 58 1.77 -9.84 -0.19
CA ALA A 58 2.14 -8.55 0.36
C ALA A 58 2.02 -8.47 1.90
N PRO A 59 0.94 -8.94 2.57
CA PRO A 59 0.84 -8.86 4.03
C PRO A 59 1.97 -9.63 4.75
N ALA A 60 2.28 -10.84 4.28
CA ALA A 60 3.34 -11.68 4.86
C ALA A 60 4.73 -11.06 4.65
N VAL A 61 4.99 -10.50 3.46
CA VAL A 61 6.24 -9.80 3.16
C VAL A 61 6.37 -8.53 4.00
N LEU A 62 5.28 -7.76 4.13
CA LEU A 62 5.22 -6.54 4.92
C LEU A 62 5.51 -6.82 6.40
N GLU A 63 4.93 -7.87 6.97
CA GLU A 63 5.15 -8.25 8.37
C GLU A 63 6.64 -8.50 8.64
N ARG A 64 7.31 -9.25 7.78
CA ARG A 64 8.75 -9.51 7.89
C ARG A 64 9.56 -8.21 7.82
N GLU A 65 9.19 -7.31 6.91
CA GLU A 65 9.90 -6.04 6.69
C GLU A 65 9.68 -5.06 7.87
N LEU A 66 8.45 -4.89 8.35
CA LEU A 66 8.14 -4.03 9.50
C LEU A 66 8.73 -4.57 10.79
N ARG A 67 8.72 -5.89 11.02
CA ARG A 67 9.43 -6.50 12.16
C ARG A 67 10.90 -6.10 12.20
N ARG A 68 11.57 -6.07 11.03
CA ARG A 68 12.98 -5.63 10.93
C ARG A 68 13.14 -4.13 11.17
N ARG A 69 12.19 -3.28 10.78
CA ARG A 69 12.21 -1.83 11.05
C ARG A 69 11.97 -1.54 12.53
N ALA A 70 10.94 -2.15 13.12
CA ALA A 70 10.59 -2.04 14.53
C ALA A 70 11.76 -2.44 15.44
N ARG A 71 12.42 -3.57 15.16
CA ARG A 71 13.62 -4.02 15.91
C ARG A 71 14.79 -3.03 15.89
N ARG A 72 14.85 -2.16 14.88
CA ARG A 72 15.89 -1.13 14.73
C ARG A 72 15.43 0.26 15.20
N GLY A 73 14.21 0.39 15.73
CA GLY A 73 13.63 1.67 16.07
C GLY A 73 13.35 2.57 14.86
N GLU A 74 13.32 2.03 13.64
CA GLU A 74 13.15 2.80 12.40
C GLU A 74 11.67 3.03 12.08
N TYR A 75 10.94 3.69 12.99
CA TYR A 75 9.55 4.08 12.78
C TYR A 75 9.42 5.26 11.83
N GLY A 76 8.24 5.39 11.21
CA GLY A 76 7.93 6.47 10.27
C GLY A 76 6.55 6.27 9.66
N PHE A 77 6.02 7.31 9.02
CA PHE A 77 4.68 7.25 8.40
C PHE A 77 4.71 6.38 7.15
N ILE A 78 3.70 5.52 7.01
CA ILE A 78 3.48 4.66 5.84
C ILE A 78 2.39 5.28 4.96
N ALA A 79 2.75 5.64 3.74
CA ALA A 79 1.81 5.92 2.67
C ALA A 79 1.31 4.61 2.06
N LEU A 80 0.14 4.16 2.49
CA LEU A 80 -0.46 2.92 1.96
C LEU A 80 -1.16 3.22 0.63
N SER A 81 -0.83 2.40 -0.37
CA SER A 81 -1.31 2.51 -1.74
C SER A 81 -1.05 3.89 -2.35
N SER A 82 0.11 4.51 -2.07
CA SER A 82 0.43 5.83 -2.63
C SER A 82 0.40 5.90 -4.15
N ALA A 83 0.57 4.76 -4.83
CA ALA A 83 0.60 4.63 -6.28
C ALA A 83 -0.59 3.85 -6.88
N THR A 84 -1.56 3.46 -6.06
CA THR A 84 -2.74 2.69 -6.48
C THR A 84 -3.98 3.15 -5.70
N GLU A 85 -5.16 2.57 -5.93
CA GLU A 85 -6.29 2.76 -5.03
C GLU A 85 -6.30 1.62 -4.00
N PRO A 86 -6.24 1.90 -2.68
CA PRO A 86 -6.29 0.88 -1.64
C PRO A 86 -7.58 0.07 -1.65
N TRP A 87 -8.73 0.70 -1.89
CA TRP A 87 -10.04 0.05 -1.82
C TRP A 87 -10.74 -0.01 -3.18
N MET A 88 -10.01 -0.45 -4.21
CA MET A 88 -10.59 -0.70 -5.55
C MET A 88 -11.57 -1.88 -5.52
N PRO A 89 -12.48 -2.05 -6.49
CA PRO A 89 -13.50 -3.11 -6.48
C PRO A 89 -12.95 -4.52 -6.15
N SER A 90 -11.80 -4.88 -6.70
CA SER A 90 -11.14 -6.16 -6.39
C SER A 90 -10.76 -6.36 -4.90
N GLU A 91 -10.60 -5.29 -4.11
CA GLU A 91 -10.28 -5.36 -2.68
C GLU A 91 -11.41 -6.01 -1.85
N GLU A 92 -12.65 -6.03 -2.34
CA GLU A 92 -13.75 -6.78 -1.70
C GLU A 92 -13.41 -8.27 -1.57
N LYS A 93 -12.81 -8.83 -2.63
CA LYS A 93 -12.38 -10.23 -2.69
C LYS A 93 -10.99 -10.45 -2.08
N TYR A 94 -10.02 -9.61 -2.46
CA TYR A 94 -8.61 -9.85 -2.14
C TYR A 94 -8.24 -9.46 -0.71
N GLN A 95 -8.90 -8.46 -0.12
CA GLN A 95 -8.64 -7.97 1.23
C GLN A 95 -7.15 -7.74 1.52
N LEU A 96 -6.37 -7.31 0.52
CA LEU A 96 -4.92 -7.12 0.68
C LEU A 96 -4.64 -5.83 1.46
N THR A 97 -5.41 -4.77 1.20
CA THR A 97 -5.31 -3.52 1.95
C THR A 97 -5.65 -3.77 3.41
N ARG A 98 -6.79 -4.42 3.72
CA ARG A 98 -7.17 -4.73 5.11
C ARG A 98 -6.08 -5.54 5.83
N ARG A 99 -5.61 -6.64 5.23
CA ARG A 99 -4.55 -7.47 5.83
C ARG A 99 -3.23 -6.72 5.99
N CYS A 100 -2.90 -5.80 5.09
CA CYS A 100 -1.76 -4.90 5.27
C CYS A 100 -1.98 -3.92 6.44
N LEU A 101 -3.18 -3.37 6.62
CA LEU A 101 -3.52 -2.50 7.76
C LEU A 101 -3.43 -3.27 9.09
N GLU A 102 -3.91 -4.50 9.16
CA GLU A 102 -3.76 -5.37 10.35
C GLU A 102 -2.27 -5.59 10.70
N VAL A 103 -1.42 -5.83 9.70
CA VAL A 103 0.03 -5.93 9.89
C VAL A 103 0.61 -4.62 10.43
N ILE A 104 0.28 -3.49 9.80
CA ILE A 104 0.78 -2.16 10.18
C ILE A 104 0.38 -1.82 11.62
N SER A 105 -0.90 -2.03 11.97
CA SER A 105 -1.46 -1.79 13.30
C SER A 105 -0.77 -2.63 14.38
N ARG A 106 -0.54 -3.93 14.13
CA ARG A 106 0.21 -4.81 15.06
C ARG A 106 1.61 -4.30 15.38
N PHE A 107 2.30 -3.66 14.43
CA PHE A 107 3.62 -3.05 14.65
C PHE A 107 3.56 -1.56 15.04
N ARG A 108 2.37 -0.98 15.18
CA ARG A 108 2.14 0.42 15.58
C ARG A 108 2.85 1.46 14.70
N PHE A 109 2.93 1.20 13.40
CA PHE A 109 3.38 2.22 12.45
C PHE A 109 2.22 3.17 12.11
N PRO A 110 2.42 4.49 12.13
CA PRO A 110 1.39 5.41 11.65
C PRO A 110 1.22 5.24 10.14
N VAL A 111 -0.03 5.34 9.67
CA VAL A 111 -0.40 5.16 8.27
C VAL A 111 -1.30 6.29 7.83
N HIS A 112 -1.16 6.71 6.58
CA HIS A 112 -2.22 7.46 5.91
C HIS A 112 -2.60 6.74 4.61
N CYS A 113 -3.84 6.95 4.18
CA CYS A 113 -4.38 6.42 2.94
C CYS A 113 -5.12 7.54 2.23
N LEU A 114 -5.14 7.50 0.89
CA LEU A 114 -6.02 8.32 0.06
C LEU A 114 -6.96 7.38 -0.69
N THR A 115 -8.24 7.71 -0.76
CA THR A 115 -9.22 6.86 -1.42
C THR A 115 -10.33 7.65 -2.09
N LYS A 116 -10.87 7.10 -3.19
CA LYS A 116 -12.14 7.51 -3.79
C LYS A 116 -13.29 6.54 -3.49
N SER A 117 -13.03 5.50 -2.72
CA SER A 117 -13.93 4.38 -2.50
C SER A 117 -14.53 4.41 -1.09
N THR A 118 -15.83 4.18 -1.01
CA THR A 118 -16.56 4.03 0.25
C THR A 118 -16.30 2.69 0.93
N LEU A 119 -15.66 1.72 0.24
CA LEU A 119 -15.26 0.44 0.84
C LEU A 119 -14.26 0.62 2.00
N SER A 120 -13.59 1.77 2.08
CA SER A 120 -12.79 2.17 3.23
C SER A 120 -13.54 2.12 4.57
N LEU A 121 -14.86 2.33 4.56
CA LEU A 121 -15.70 2.26 5.76
C LEU A 121 -15.68 0.87 6.43
N ARG A 122 -15.37 -0.19 5.68
CA ARG A 122 -15.20 -1.55 6.19
C ARG A 122 -14.06 -1.67 7.20
N ASP A 123 -13.01 -0.85 7.03
CA ASP A 123 -11.74 -1.01 7.72
C ASP A 123 -11.48 0.11 8.75
N LEU A 124 -12.53 0.84 9.17
CA LEU A 124 -12.44 1.89 10.20
C LEU A 124 -11.97 1.38 11.57
N ASP A 125 -12.10 0.08 11.84
CA ASP A 125 -11.59 -0.54 13.05
C ASP A 125 -10.05 -0.60 13.10
N LEU A 126 -9.39 -0.39 11.96
CA LEU A 126 -7.94 -0.45 11.79
C LEU A 126 -7.28 0.91 11.53
N LEU A 127 -8.06 1.95 11.25
CA LEU A 127 -7.62 3.31 10.90
C LEU A 127 -7.77 4.25 12.10
#